data_AF-A0A1X7J1I8-F1
#
_entry.id   AF-A0A1X7J1I8-F1
#
_cell.length_a   1.000
_cell.length_b   1.000
_cell.length_c   1.000
_cell.angle_alpha   90.00
_cell.angle_beta   90.00
_cell.angle_gamma   90.00
#
_symmetry.space_group_name_H-M   'P 1'
#
loop_
_entity.id
_entity.type
_entity.pdbx_description
1 polymer ?
#
loop_
_entity_poly.entity_id
_entity_poly.type
_entity_poly.pdbx_seq_one_letter_code
_entity_poly.pdbx_strand_id
1 'polypeptide(L)'
;MLIETHKTRTEFHPPSSTLSHRAKRLTPQYWAKPWGRDDGIPAPSDAQPLGEMIFDAAKTGLVVKLLQTNEPLPIQVHPQRGAGRKHGWWYVADTPPRRLTPIAAQPSLQSCLWPMISAGSGCGL
;
A
#
# COMPACT_ATOMS: atom_id res chain seq x y z
N MET A 1 46.99 33.76 -13.22
CA MET A 1 45.68 34.43 -13.35
C MET A 1 44.65 33.49 -12.75
N LEU A 2 44.03 33.94 -11.66
CA LEU A 2 43.15 33.22 -10.73
C LEU A 2 41.72 33.17 -11.30
N ILE A 3 41.00 32.05 -11.25
CA ILE A 3 39.57 32.00 -10.85
C ILE A 3 39.26 30.58 -10.32
N GLU A 4 39.55 30.31 -9.04
CA GLU A 4 38.89 29.19 -8.33
C GLU A 4 37.53 29.68 -7.83
N THR A 5 36.48 29.15 -8.44
CA THR A 5 35.09 29.45 -8.05
C THR A 5 34.72 28.60 -6.84
N HIS A 6 34.99 29.13 -5.65
CA HIS A 6 34.36 28.62 -4.43
C HIS A 6 32.86 28.96 -4.49
N LYS A 7 32.05 28.05 -5.03
CA LYS A 7 30.61 28.03 -4.75
C LYS A 7 30.44 27.60 -3.30
N THR A 8 30.22 28.58 -2.43
CA THR A 8 29.77 28.36 -1.06
C THR A 8 28.54 27.46 -1.11
N ARG A 9 28.66 26.25 -0.55
CA ARG A 9 27.54 25.35 -0.31
C ARG A 9 26.61 26.09 0.66
N THR A 10 25.57 26.71 0.13
CA THR A 10 24.45 27.19 0.94
C THR A 10 23.89 25.98 1.65
N GLU A 11 24.14 25.89 2.95
CA GLU A 11 23.49 24.92 3.81
C GLU A 11 21.99 25.12 3.63
N PHE A 12 21.33 24.14 3.01
CA PHE A 12 19.89 24.03 3.06
C PHE A 12 19.54 23.86 4.55
N HIS A 13 19.24 24.97 5.22
CA HIS A 13 18.46 24.93 6.43
C HIS A 13 17.04 24.59 5.97
N PRO A 14 16.53 23.36 6.19
CA PRO A 14 15.12 23.13 6.00
C PRO A 14 14.40 24.15 6.88
N PRO A 15 13.34 24.82 6.40
CA PRO A 15 12.50 25.60 7.29
C PRO A 15 12.09 24.66 8.42
N SER A 16 12.44 25.06 9.64
CA SER A 16 12.12 24.31 10.85
C SER A 16 10.60 24.23 10.92
N SER A 17 10.06 23.14 10.38
CA SER A 17 8.64 22.82 10.41
C SER A 17 8.32 22.47 11.86
N THR A 18 7.99 23.48 12.65
CA THR A 18 7.44 23.32 14.00
C THR A 18 5.96 22.95 13.97
N LEU A 19 5.46 22.38 12.87
CA LEU A 19 4.22 21.63 12.92
C LEU A 19 4.54 20.31 13.60
N SER A 20 4.31 20.27 14.91
CA SER A 20 4.22 19.02 15.66
C SER A 20 3.02 18.24 15.11
N HIS A 21 3.19 17.60 13.96
CA HIS A 21 2.23 16.69 13.38
C HIS A 21 2.25 15.43 14.23
N ARG A 22 1.51 15.46 15.34
CA ARG A 22 1.32 14.28 16.18
C ARG A 22 0.50 13.27 15.39
N ALA A 23 1.18 12.26 14.85
CA ALA A 23 0.51 11.13 14.21
C ALA A 23 -0.46 10.48 15.22
N LYS A 24 -1.73 10.36 14.83
CA LYS A 24 -2.73 9.65 15.62
C LYS A 24 -2.83 8.22 15.10
N ARG A 25 -2.61 7.24 15.97
CA ARG A 25 -2.88 5.84 15.65
C ARG A 25 -4.38 5.63 15.45
N LEU A 26 -4.75 4.99 14.34
CA LEU A 26 -6.13 4.60 14.08
C LEU A 26 -6.43 3.28 14.79
N THR A 27 -7.62 3.17 15.36
CA THR A 27 -8.15 1.89 15.86
C THR A 27 -8.65 1.08 14.66
N PRO A 28 -8.11 -0.11 14.42
CA PRO A 28 -8.57 -0.96 13.33
C PRO A 28 -9.94 -1.58 13.64
N GLN A 29 -10.71 -1.83 12.60
CA GLN A 29 -11.88 -2.71 12.64
C GLN A 29 -11.50 -4.04 11.98
N TYR A 30 -11.94 -5.16 12.55
CA TYR A 30 -11.60 -6.51 12.07
C TYR A 30 -12.84 -7.22 11.59
N TRP A 31 -12.81 -7.72 10.35
CA TRP A 31 -13.96 -8.33 9.71
C TRP A 31 -13.62 -9.77 9.29
N ALA A 32 -14.33 -10.72 9.89
CA ALA A 32 -14.30 -12.11 9.47
C ALA A 32 -14.89 -12.26 8.06
N LYS A 33 -14.29 -13.11 7.23
CA LYS A 33 -14.77 -13.42 5.88
C LYS A 33 -14.58 -14.91 5.59
N PRO A 34 -15.48 -15.56 4.82
CA PRO A 34 -15.31 -16.99 4.47
C PRO A 34 -13.98 -17.31 3.78
N TRP A 35 -13.44 -16.36 3.00
CA TRP A 35 -12.15 -16.44 2.32
C TRP A 35 -10.96 -15.94 3.16
N GLY A 36 -11.18 -15.60 4.43
CA GLY A 36 -10.15 -15.09 5.33
C GLY A 36 -9.12 -16.14 5.74
N ARG A 37 -8.19 -15.76 6.61
CA ARG A 37 -7.16 -16.65 7.16
C ARG A 37 -7.22 -16.66 8.68
N ASP A 38 -7.06 -17.84 9.28
CA ASP A 38 -6.88 -18.00 10.72
C ASP A 38 -5.42 -17.74 11.16
N ASP A 39 -4.50 -17.70 10.21
CA ASP A 39 -3.08 -17.45 10.41
C ASP A 39 -2.61 -16.11 9.82
N GLY A 40 -1.45 -15.63 10.26
CA GLY A 40 -0.84 -14.38 9.79
C GLY A 40 -1.11 -13.20 10.71
N ILE A 41 -1.95 -12.22 10.30
CA ILE A 41 -2.15 -11.00 11.08
C ILE A 41 -2.94 -11.33 12.35
N PRO A 42 -2.43 -10.98 13.55
CA PRO A 42 -3.17 -11.16 14.78
C PRO A 42 -4.49 -10.35 14.78
N ALA A 43 -5.60 -11.02 15.06
CA ALA A 43 -6.91 -10.43 15.22
C ALA A 43 -7.69 -11.09 16.39
N PRO A 44 -8.70 -10.38 16.95
CA PRO A 44 -9.62 -10.96 17.92
C PRO A 44 -10.25 -12.28 17.44
N SER A 45 -10.53 -13.19 18.37
CA SER A 45 -11.05 -14.53 18.05
C SER A 45 -12.41 -14.52 17.34
N ASP A 46 -13.26 -13.54 17.63
CA ASP A 46 -14.56 -13.33 17.00
C ASP A 46 -14.47 -12.72 15.59
N ALA A 47 -13.28 -12.30 15.17
CA ALA A 47 -13.00 -11.81 13.82
C ALA A 47 -12.31 -12.86 12.92
N GLN A 48 -12.20 -14.11 13.38
CA GLN A 48 -11.60 -15.21 12.62
C GLN A 48 -12.66 -16.01 11.83
N PRO A 49 -12.34 -16.52 10.63
CA PRO A 49 -11.09 -16.28 9.87
C PRO A 49 -11.00 -14.84 9.36
N LEU A 50 -9.86 -14.18 9.60
CA LEU A 50 -9.68 -12.76 9.29
C LEU A 50 -9.59 -12.52 7.79
N GLY A 51 -10.55 -11.76 7.24
CA GLY A 51 -10.51 -11.32 5.85
C GLY A 51 -10.00 -9.90 5.67
N GLU A 52 -10.52 -8.97 6.50
CA GLU A 52 -10.17 -7.56 6.40
C GLU A 52 -9.82 -6.95 7.76
N MET A 53 -8.74 -6.16 7.80
CA MET A 53 -8.44 -5.22 8.86
C MET A 53 -8.50 -3.81 8.28
N ILE A 54 -9.43 -3.00 8.77
CA ILE A 54 -9.81 -1.71 8.18
C ILE A 54 -9.34 -0.58 9.08
N PHE A 55 -8.55 0.34 8.53
CA PHE A 55 -8.20 1.60 9.14
C PHE A 55 -8.97 2.71 8.45
N ASP A 56 -9.97 3.22 9.15
CA ASP A 56 -10.80 4.31 8.64
C ASP A 56 -10.09 5.66 8.84
N ALA A 57 -9.64 6.23 7.73
CA ALA A 57 -9.12 7.58 7.65
C ALA A 57 -10.06 8.48 6.82
N ALA A 58 -11.38 8.28 6.89
CA ALA A 58 -12.35 9.00 6.06
C ALA A 58 -12.20 10.53 6.09
N LYS A 59 -11.71 11.10 7.20
CA LYS A 59 -11.37 12.53 7.29
C LYS A 59 -10.34 13.00 6.24
N THR A 60 -9.48 12.10 5.75
CA THR A 60 -8.52 12.34 4.68
C THR A 60 -8.98 11.78 3.34
N GLY A 61 -10.20 11.25 3.24
CA GLY A 61 -10.75 10.64 2.03
C GLY A 61 -10.18 9.26 1.70
N LEU A 62 -9.50 8.62 2.66
CA LEU A 62 -8.86 7.33 2.47
C LEU A 62 -9.40 6.28 3.43
N VAL A 63 -9.47 5.04 2.94
CA VAL A 63 -9.66 3.85 3.78
C VAL A 63 -8.52 2.90 3.44
N VAL A 64 -7.73 2.54 4.45
CA VAL A 64 -6.64 1.58 4.29
C VAL A 64 -7.14 0.23 4.77
N LYS A 65 -6.94 -0.82 3.95
CA LYS A 65 -7.32 -2.18 4.30
C LYS A 65 -6.11 -3.09 4.20
N LEU A 66 -5.87 -3.89 5.21
CA LEU A 66 -5.07 -5.11 5.09
C LEU A 66 -6.02 -6.26 4.78
N LEU A 67 -5.68 -7.02 3.74
CA LEU A 67 -6.49 -8.13 3.26
C LEU A 67 -5.68 -9.41 3.35
N GLN A 68 -6.25 -10.41 3.99
CA GLN A 68 -5.72 -11.76 4.03
C GLN A 68 -6.72 -12.69 3.39
N THR A 69 -6.23 -13.49 2.44
CA THR A 69 -7.11 -14.38 1.68
C THR A 69 -6.49 -15.78 1.58
N ASN A 70 -7.27 -16.81 1.88
CA ASN A 70 -6.92 -18.22 1.66
C ASN A 70 -7.38 -18.69 0.27
N GLU A 71 -8.32 -17.98 -0.36
CA GLU A 71 -8.93 -18.30 -1.65
C GLU A 71 -8.79 -17.13 -2.64
N PRO A 72 -8.96 -17.36 -3.96
CA PRO A 72 -9.10 -16.26 -4.91
C PRO A 72 -10.37 -15.44 -4.63
N LEU A 73 -10.25 -14.11 -4.66
CA LEU A 73 -11.41 -13.24 -4.54
C LEU A 73 -12.20 -13.18 -5.87
N PRO A 74 -13.52 -12.96 -5.82
CA PRO A 74 -14.30 -12.69 -7.01
C PRO A 74 -13.74 -11.50 -7.78
N ILE A 75 -13.86 -11.52 -9.11
CA ILE A 75 -13.57 -10.35 -9.95
C ILE A 75 -14.56 -9.24 -9.56
N GLN A 76 -14.04 -8.06 -9.26
CA GLN A 76 -14.81 -6.89 -8.85
C GLN A 76 -14.50 -5.69 -9.75
N VAL A 77 -15.52 -4.92 -10.07
CA VAL A 77 -15.40 -3.65 -10.79
C VAL A 77 -16.03 -2.55 -9.96
N HIS A 78 -15.33 -1.42 -9.83
CA HIS A 78 -15.85 -0.24 -9.15
C HIS A 78 -16.27 0.82 -10.19
N PRO A 79 -17.39 1.53 -9.99
CA PRO A 79 -17.80 2.63 -10.86
C PRO A 79 -16.71 3.70 -10.97
N GLN A 80 -16.47 4.19 -12.19
CA GLN A 80 -15.50 5.26 -12.41
C GLN A 80 -16.01 6.63 -11.95
N ARG A 81 -17.34 6.86 -12.00
CA ARG A 81 -18.02 8.12 -11.69
C ARG A 81 -19.30 7.85 -10.89
N GLY A 82 -19.81 8.90 -10.23
CA GLY A 82 -21.05 8.84 -9.45
C GLY A 82 -20.89 8.29 -8.03
N ALA A 83 -22.01 8.09 -7.36
CA ALA A 83 -22.05 7.47 -6.03
C ALA A 83 -21.45 6.06 -6.09
N GLY A 84 -20.65 5.69 -5.07
CA GLY A 84 -19.97 4.40 -5.03
C GLY A 84 -18.66 4.33 -5.84
N ARG A 85 -18.19 5.46 -6.41
CA ARG A 85 -16.84 5.55 -6.98
C ARG A 85 -15.80 5.16 -5.93
N LYS A 86 -14.92 4.22 -6.30
CA LYS A 86 -13.81 3.78 -5.44
C LYS A 86 -12.56 3.58 -6.27
N HIS A 87 -11.57 4.43 -6.04
CA HIS A 87 -10.23 4.28 -6.63
C HIS A 87 -9.35 3.58 -5.60
N GLY A 88 -8.70 2.50 -6.02
CA GLY A 88 -7.91 1.63 -5.14
C GLY A 88 -6.48 1.49 -5.63
N TRP A 89 -5.56 1.38 -4.69
CA TRP A 89 -4.16 1.06 -4.91
C TRP A 89 -3.86 -0.20 -4.12
N TRP A 90 -3.01 -1.06 -4.66
CA TRP A 90 -2.70 -2.36 -4.06
C TRP A 90 -1.22 -2.47 -3.82
N TYR A 91 -0.87 -2.86 -2.60
CA TYR A 91 0.46 -3.34 -2.25
C TYR A 91 0.34 -4.81 -1.87
N VAL A 92 1.13 -5.64 -2.54
CA VAL A 92 1.14 -7.08 -2.30
C VAL A 92 2.25 -7.37 -1.30
N ALA A 93 1.88 -7.65 -0.05
CA ALA A 93 2.82 -7.87 1.04
C ALA A 93 3.41 -9.29 1.06
N ASP A 94 2.61 -10.29 0.69
CA ASP A 94 3.03 -11.69 0.61
C ASP A 94 2.18 -12.44 -0.43
N THR A 95 2.80 -13.33 -1.20
CA THR A 95 2.09 -14.26 -2.10
C THR A 95 2.80 -15.61 -2.14
N PRO A 96 2.05 -16.72 -2.12
CA PRO A 96 2.59 -18.00 -2.53
C PRO A 96 3.08 -17.91 -3.99
N PRO A 97 4.16 -18.59 -4.38
CA PRO A 97 4.82 -18.47 -5.68
C PRO A 97 3.96 -18.84 -6.92
N ARG A 98 2.65 -19.10 -6.77
CA ARG A 98 1.72 -19.47 -7.85
C ARG A 98 0.37 -18.72 -7.83
N ARG A 99 0.19 -17.65 -7.05
CA ARG A 99 -1.05 -16.85 -7.07
C ARG A 99 -0.91 -15.62 -7.97
N LEU A 100 -1.72 -15.57 -9.03
CA LEU A 100 -1.83 -14.41 -9.92
C LEU A 100 -2.84 -13.41 -9.37
N THR A 101 -2.50 -12.13 -9.39
CA THR A 101 -3.46 -11.02 -9.24
C THR A 101 -3.93 -10.59 -10.62
N PRO A 102 -5.22 -10.78 -10.99
CA PRO A 102 -5.77 -10.14 -12.17
C PRO A 102 -5.92 -8.63 -11.90
N ILE A 103 -4.90 -7.85 -12.25
CA ILE A 103 -5.00 -6.40 -12.39
C ILE A 103 -5.26 -6.15 -13.88
N ALA A 104 -6.48 -5.79 -14.25
CA ALA A 104 -6.74 -5.28 -15.59
C ALA A 104 -6.05 -3.91 -15.70
N ALA A 105 -4.97 -3.85 -16.48
CA ALA A 105 -4.42 -2.61 -16.98
C ALA A 105 -5.53 -1.84 -17.73
N GLN A 106 -5.58 -0.53 -17.54
CA GLN A 106 -6.33 0.35 -18.44
C GLN A 106 -5.88 0.04 -19.88
N PRO A 107 -6.80 -0.10 -20.85
CA PRO A 107 -6.44 -0.44 -22.22
C PRO A 107 -5.86 0.80 -22.90
N SER A 108 -4.58 1.07 -22.68
CA SER A 108 -3.83 1.98 -23.55
C SER A 108 -2.35 1.66 -23.70
N LEU A 109 -1.78 0.68 -22.97
CA LEU A 109 -0.42 0.21 -23.25
C LEU A 109 -0.35 -1.31 -23.07
N GLN A 110 -0.63 -2.02 -24.16
CA GLN A 110 -0.12 -3.38 -24.37
C GLN A 110 1.41 -3.31 -24.45
N SER A 111 2.11 -3.79 -23.44
CA SER A 111 3.38 -4.51 -23.62
C SER A 111 3.85 -5.10 -22.28
N CYS A 112 4.36 -6.33 -22.37
CA CYS A 112 5.13 -7.05 -21.36
C CYS A 112 4.35 -7.80 -20.28
N LEU A 113 4.26 -9.12 -20.53
CA LEU A 113 4.44 -10.15 -19.50
C LEU A 113 5.65 -9.79 -18.60
N TRP A 114 5.64 -10.30 -17.35
CA TRP A 114 6.74 -10.33 -16.35
C TRP A 114 8.17 -10.19 -16.92
N PRO A 115 9.16 -9.62 -16.18
CA PRO A 115 9.34 -9.77 -14.73
C PRO A 115 9.83 -8.51 -13.97
N MET A 116 9.68 -8.45 -12.64
CA MET A 116 10.72 -7.83 -11.79
C MET A 116 10.60 -8.23 -10.31
N ILE A 117 11.46 -9.16 -9.90
CA ILE A 117 12.15 -9.08 -8.61
C ILE A 117 13.46 -8.36 -8.92
N SER A 118 13.80 -7.32 -8.16
CA SER A 118 15.20 -7.02 -7.90
C SER A 118 15.34 -6.52 -6.47
N ALA A 119 16.15 -7.25 -5.73
CA ALA A 119 16.59 -6.97 -4.39
C ALA A 119 17.61 -5.82 -4.41
N GLY A 120 17.47 -4.90 -3.47
CA GLY A 120 18.54 -3.98 -3.09
C GLY A 120 18.88 -4.19 -1.62
N SER A 121 19.67 -5.22 -1.33
CA SER A 121 20.49 -5.28 -0.10
C SER A 121 21.90 -4.85 -0.50
N GLY A 122 22.44 -3.85 0.18
CA GLY A 122 23.77 -3.31 -0.10
C GLY A 122 24.90 -4.21 0.40
N CYS A 123 26.09 -4.03 -0.17
CA CYS A 123 27.39 -4.30 0.43
C CYS A 123 28.38 -3.29 -0.14
N GLY A 124 29.15 -2.64 0.75
CA GLY A 124 30.30 -1.82 0.36
C GLY A 124 31.56 -2.66 0.16
N LEU A 125 32.49 -2.10 -0.61
CA LEU A 125 33.88 -1.77 -0.26
C LEU A 125 34.39 -0.79 -1.33
#